data_AF-A0A655AFS9-F1
#
_entry.id   AF-A0A655AFS9-F1
#
_cell.length_a   1.000
_cell.length_b   1.000
_cell.length_c   1.000
_cell.angle_alpha   90.00
_cell.angle_beta   90.00
_cell.angle_gamma   90.00
#
_symmetry.space_group_name_H-M   'P 1'
#
loop_
_entity.id
_entity.type
_entity.pdbx_description
1 polymer ?
#
loop_
_entity_poly.entity_id
_entity_poly.type
_entity_poly.pdbx_seq_one_letter_code
_entity_poly.pdbx_strand_id
1 'polypeptide(L)'
;MDADPATISAFVVRISCHLRIQNQAADNDVKEGDTKDETQDVATADFEFAALFDYHLQEGEDDPTEEELTAYAATTGRFALYPYIREYVYDLTGRLALPPLTLEILSRPMPVSPGAQWPATRGTP
;
A
#
# COMPACT_ATOMS: atom_id res chain seq x y z
N MET A 1 13.26 -14.57 36.28
CA MET A 1 12.64 -15.12 35.06
C MET A 1 13.30 -14.39 33.93
N ASP A 2 14.46 -14.89 33.53
CA ASP A 2 15.25 -14.33 32.44
C ASP A 2 14.61 -14.78 31.14
N ALA A 3 14.11 -13.82 30.35
CA ALA A 3 13.72 -14.09 28.98
C ALA A 3 14.97 -14.60 28.23
N ASP A 4 14.84 -15.73 27.54
CA ASP A 4 15.90 -16.27 26.68
C ASP A 4 16.23 -15.21 25.61
N PRO A 5 17.49 -14.71 25.53
CA PRO A 5 17.88 -13.70 24.55
C PRO A 5 17.80 -14.18 23.09
N ALA A 6 17.43 -15.44 22.84
CA ALA A 6 17.30 -16.01 21.51
C ALA A 6 15.89 -15.90 20.88
N THR A 7 14.84 -15.55 21.63
CA THR A 7 13.49 -15.44 21.07
C THR A 7 13.21 -14.01 20.61
N ILE A 8 13.33 -13.76 19.31
CA ILE A 8 13.00 -12.48 18.70
C ILE A 8 11.47 -12.40 18.53
N SER A 9 10.80 -11.68 19.41
CA SER A 9 9.36 -11.35 19.29
C SER A 9 9.13 -10.17 18.35
N ALA A 10 9.60 -10.27 17.11
CA ALA A 10 9.49 -9.20 16.12
C ALA A 10 9.19 -9.76 14.72
N PHE A 11 8.57 -8.93 13.88
CA PHE A 11 8.31 -9.26 12.48
C PHE A 11 8.47 -8.04 11.57
N VAL A 12 8.70 -8.30 10.28
CA VAL A 12 8.88 -7.26 9.27
C VAL A 12 7.74 -7.31 8.26
N VAL A 13 7.07 -6.18 8.06
CA VAL A 13 6.14 -6.00 6.94
C VAL A 13 6.88 -5.37 5.78
N ARG A 14 6.84 -6.00 4.61
CA ARG A 14 7.42 -5.49 3.36
C ARG A 14 6.32 -5.18 2.35
N ILE A 15 6.44 -4.07 1.63
CA ILE A 15 5.57 -3.71 0.51
C ILE A 15 6.45 -3.36 -0.68
N SER A 16 6.48 -4.28 -1.64
CA SER A 16 7.11 -4.05 -2.94
C SER A 16 6.13 -3.29 -3.85
N CYS A 17 6.63 -2.30 -4.57
CA CYS A 17 5.87 -1.43 -5.46
C CYS A 17 6.50 -1.40 -6.84
N HIS A 18 5.64 -1.49 -7.86
CA HIS A 18 6.01 -1.30 -9.27
C HIS A 18 5.21 -0.12 -9.81
N LEU A 19 5.91 0.99 -10.10
CA LEU A 19 5.32 2.20 -10.68
C LEU A 19 5.57 2.23 -12.19
N ARG A 20 4.52 2.49 -12.96
CA ARG A 20 4.59 2.75 -14.41
C ARG A 20 3.89 4.07 -14.72
N ILE A 21 4.54 4.96 -15.45
CA ILE A 21 4.00 6.24 -15.90
C ILE A 21 3.90 6.20 -17.43
N GLN A 22 2.74 6.57 -17.99
CA GLN A 22 2.46 6.46 -19.42
C GLN A 22 1.86 7.76 -19.96
N ASN A 23 2.06 8.03 -21.25
CA ASN A 23 1.40 9.14 -21.93
C ASN A 23 0.00 8.74 -22.38
N GLN A 24 -0.98 9.60 -22.12
CA GLN A 24 -2.38 9.37 -22.53
C GLN A 24 -2.59 9.32 -24.06
N ALA A 25 -1.63 9.85 -24.84
CA ALA A 25 -1.73 10.00 -26.29
C ALA A 25 -1.38 8.75 -27.12
N ALA A 26 -0.93 7.65 -26.50
CA ALA A 26 -0.58 6.43 -27.24
C ALA A 26 -1.81 5.63 -27.74
N ASP A 27 -3.03 5.96 -27.28
CA ASP A 27 -4.22 5.12 -27.49
C ASP A 27 -5.09 5.53 -28.70
N ASN A 28 -4.70 6.55 -29.49
CA ASN A 28 -5.57 7.12 -30.55
C ASN A 28 -4.99 7.14 -31.98
N ASP A 29 -3.83 6.53 -32.25
CA ASP A 29 -3.30 6.50 -33.63
C ASP A 29 -2.66 5.15 -34.01
N VAL A 30 -3.35 4.06 -33.71
CA VAL A 30 -2.98 2.74 -34.25
C VAL A 30 -3.36 2.71 -35.74
N LYS A 31 -2.39 3.04 -36.60
CA LYS A 31 -2.42 2.64 -38.00
C LYS A 31 -2.19 1.14 -38.07
N GLU A 32 -3.17 0.44 -38.63
CA GLU A 32 -3.16 -1.00 -38.87
C GLU A 32 -1.94 -1.37 -39.75
N GLY A 33 -0.90 -1.93 -39.13
CA GLY A 33 0.25 -2.50 -39.84
C GLY A 33 1.63 -2.07 -39.36
N ASP A 34 1.94 -2.18 -38.08
CA ASP A 34 3.31 -2.50 -37.67
C ASP A 34 3.32 -3.30 -36.35
N THR A 35 4.27 -4.22 -36.24
CA THR A 35 4.31 -5.26 -35.21
C THR A 35 5.07 -4.75 -33.98
N LYS A 36 4.50 -4.97 -32.79
CA LYS A 36 4.92 -4.56 -31.42
C LYS A 36 4.42 -3.18 -30.97
N ASP A 37 3.20 -3.16 -30.48
CA ASP A 37 2.68 -2.08 -29.63
C ASP A 37 3.22 -2.27 -28.20
N GLU A 38 4.51 -1.95 -28.01
CA GLU A 38 5.05 -1.70 -26.68
C GLU A 38 4.46 -0.37 -26.22
N THR A 39 3.43 -0.42 -25.37
CA THR A 39 2.94 0.77 -24.65
C THR A 39 4.14 1.47 -24.03
N GLN A 40 4.54 2.60 -24.62
CA GLN A 40 5.82 3.22 -24.30
C GLN A 40 5.70 3.91 -22.94
N ASP A 41 6.17 3.22 -21.90
CA ASP A 41 6.26 3.80 -20.56
C ASP A 41 7.22 5.01 -20.60
N VAL A 42 6.76 6.12 -20.03
CA VAL A 42 7.56 7.34 -19.84
C VAL A 42 8.61 7.11 -18.77
N ALA A 43 8.27 6.37 -17.71
CA ALA A 43 9.17 5.96 -16.65
C ALA A 43 8.62 4.74 -15.91
N THR A 44 9.53 3.93 -15.37
CA THR A 44 9.23 2.81 -14.48
C THR A 44 10.09 2.88 -13.23
N ALA A 45 9.58 2.37 -12.11
CA ALA A 45 10.35 2.25 -10.87
C ALA A 45 9.93 1.02 -10.07
N ASP A 46 10.92 0.23 -9.67
CA ASP A 46 10.79 -0.90 -8.75
C ASP A 46 11.44 -0.55 -7.42
N PHE A 47 10.69 -0.63 -6.33
CA PHE A 47 11.19 -0.32 -4.99
C PHE A 47 10.41 -1.06 -3.91
N GLU A 48 11.00 -1.22 -2.74
CA GLU A 48 10.39 -1.89 -1.60
C GLU A 48 10.59 -1.08 -0.31
N PHE A 49 9.53 -0.96 0.47
CA PHE A 49 9.57 -0.41 1.83
C PHE A 49 9.34 -1.51 2.86
N ALA A 50 10.03 -1.40 4.00
CA ALA A 50 9.92 -2.34 5.10
C ALA A 50 9.67 -1.59 6.42
N ALA A 51 8.82 -2.17 7.28
CA ALA A 51 8.62 -1.73 8.65
C ALA A 51 8.88 -2.90 9.61
N LEU A 52 9.75 -2.67 10.59
CA LEU A 52 10.03 -3.61 11.68
C LEU A 52 9.08 -3.31 12.85
N PHE A 53 8.37 -4.34 13.31
CA PHE A 53 7.48 -4.28 14.45
C PHE A 53 7.97 -5.24 15.53
N ASP A 54 7.92 -4.78 16.77
CA ASP A 54 8.15 -5.56 17.98
C ASP A 54 6.80 -5.87 18.65
N TYR A 55 6.68 -7.04 19.28
CA TYR A 55 5.49 -7.41 20.06
C TYR A 55 5.88 -8.07 21.38
N HIS A 56 5.00 -7.93 22.37
CA HIS A 56 5.21 -8.49 23.71
C HIS A 56 4.00 -9.34 24.08
N LEU A 57 4.26 -10.63 24.33
CA LEU A 57 3.24 -11.59 24.76
C LEU A 57 3.16 -11.60 26.29
N GLN A 58 1.94 -11.70 26.81
CA GLN A 58 1.67 -11.99 28.22
C GLN A 58 1.89 -13.47 28.52
N GLU A 59 1.99 -13.82 29.82
CA GLU A 59 2.08 -15.22 30.23
C GLU A 59 0.87 -16.03 29.76
N GLY A 60 1.13 -17.09 28.98
CA GLY A 60 0.10 -17.98 28.46
C GLY A 60 -0.51 -17.57 27.12
N GLU A 61 -0.02 -16.50 26.47
CA GLU A 61 -0.37 -16.17 25.09
C GLU A 61 0.47 -16.99 24.10
N ASP A 62 -0.15 -17.38 22.99
CA ASP A 62 0.50 -18.08 21.88
C ASP A 62 1.18 -17.07 20.93
N ASP A 63 2.21 -17.53 20.21
CA ASP A 63 2.82 -16.75 19.14
C ASP A 63 1.80 -16.41 18.04
N PRO A 64 1.92 -15.24 17.38
CA PRO A 64 0.99 -14.83 16.35
C PRO A 64 1.04 -15.79 15.16
N THR A 65 -0.14 -16.20 14.70
CA THR A 65 -0.29 -17.07 13.54
C THR A 65 0.05 -16.32 12.25
N GLU A 66 0.36 -17.07 11.17
CA GLU A 66 0.58 -16.50 9.85
C GLU A 66 -0.65 -15.69 9.35
N GLU A 67 -1.85 -16.14 9.68
CA GLU A 67 -3.10 -15.45 9.34
C GLU A 67 -3.18 -14.07 10.01
N GLU A 68 -2.85 -14.00 11.31
CA GLU A 68 -2.83 -12.74 12.06
C GLU A 68 -1.75 -11.78 11.57
N LEU A 69 -0.54 -12.29 11.31
CA LEU A 69 0.57 -11.50 10.75
C LEU A 69 0.21 -10.94 9.37
N THR A 70 -0.41 -11.77 8.52
CA THR A 70 -0.85 -11.36 7.18
C THR A 70 -1.97 -10.33 7.24
N ALA A 71 -2.95 -10.52 8.13
CA ALA A 71 -4.04 -9.57 8.35
C ALA A 71 -3.51 -8.21 8.87
N TYR A 72 -2.56 -8.24 9.81
CA TYR A 72 -1.88 -7.04 10.31
C TYR A 72 -1.11 -6.33 9.19
N ALA A 73 -0.33 -7.06 8.39
CA ALA A 73 0.42 -6.53 7.25
C ALA A 73 -0.49 -5.85 6.22
N ALA A 74 -1.60 -6.50 5.84
CA ALA A 74 -2.55 -5.99 4.84
C ALA A 74 -3.36 -4.77 5.33
N THR A 75 -3.42 -4.55 6.65
CA THR A 75 -4.16 -3.46 7.27
C THR A 75 -3.21 -2.42 7.85
N THR A 76 -2.79 -2.59 9.11
CA THR A 76 -1.91 -1.67 9.83
C THR A 76 -0.60 -1.43 9.08
N GLY A 77 0.05 -2.51 8.61
CA GLY A 77 1.29 -2.41 7.87
C GLY A 77 1.17 -1.56 6.61
N ARG A 78 0.11 -1.80 5.82
CA ARG A 78 -0.19 -1.03 4.60
C ARG A 78 -0.45 0.45 4.89
N PHE A 79 -1.26 0.77 5.90
CA PHE A 79 -1.54 2.16 6.26
C PHE A 79 -0.33 2.88 6.86
N ALA A 80 0.53 2.16 7.58
CA ALA A 80 1.76 2.72 8.14
C ALA A 80 2.82 3.01 7.06
N LEU A 81 2.96 2.14 6.06
CA LEU A 81 3.95 2.28 4.99
C LEU A 81 3.50 3.17 3.83
N TYR A 82 2.19 3.33 3.60
CA TYR A 82 1.68 4.12 2.47
C TYR A 82 2.16 5.58 2.41
N PRO A 83 2.27 6.34 3.52
CA PRO A 83 2.81 7.69 3.50
C PRO A 83 4.27 7.75 2.99
N TYR A 84 5.09 6.76 3.33
CA TYR A 84 6.48 6.68 2.87
C TYR A 84 6.56 6.38 1.38
N ILE A 85 5.73 5.46 0.89
CA ILE A 85 5.61 5.16 -0.54
C ILE A 85 5.15 6.42 -1.30
N ARG A 86 4.13 7.12 -0.77
CA ARG A 86 3.57 8.32 -1.39
C ARG A 86 4.57 9.47 -1.48
N GLU A 87 5.36 9.67 -0.43
CA GLU A 87 6.43 10.68 -0.42
C GLU A 87 7.56 10.28 -1.37
N TYR A 88 7.98 9.01 -1.36
CA TYR A 88 9.03 8.52 -2.23
C TYR A 88 8.68 8.69 -3.71
N VAL A 89 7.44 8.40 -4.11
CA VAL A 89 6.99 8.62 -5.49
C VAL A 89 7.01 10.12 -5.86
N TYR A 90 6.64 10.99 -4.92
CA TYR A 90 6.70 12.43 -5.11
C TYR A 90 8.15 12.94 -5.29
N ASP A 91 9.08 12.53 -4.42
CA ASP A 91 10.50 12.87 -4.52
C ASP A 91 11.14 12.28 -5.80
N LEU A 92 10.87 11.01 -6.09
CA LEU A 92 11.40 10.31 -7.25
C LEU A 92 10.99 10.98 -8.56
N THR A 93 9.72 11.33 -8.71
CA THR A 93 9.25 12.00 -9.93
C THR A 93 9.84 13.41 -10.07
N GLY A 94 10.03 14.13 -8.96
CA GLY A 94 10.76 15.39 -8.95
C GLY A 94 12.21 15.25 -9.43
N ARG A 95 12.92 14.19 -8.99
CA ARG A 95 14.30 13.90 -9.43
C ARG A 95 14.40 13.49 -10.89
N LEU A 96 13.38 12.83 -11.41
CA LEU A 96 13.28 12.47 -12.83
C LEU A 96 12.86 13.65 -13.72
N ALA A 97 12.70 14.84 -13.14
CA ALA A 97 12.18 16.03 -13.84
C ALA A 97 10.82 15.80 -14.52
N LEU A 98 10.03 14.87 -13.98
CA LEU A 98 8.64 14.66 -14.37
C LEU A 98 7.73 15.61 -13.58
N PRO A 99 6.51 15.89 -14.05
CA PRO A 99 5.49 16.51 -13.21
C PRO A 99 5.37 15.73 -11.88
N PRO A 100 5.54 16.38 -10.71
CA PRO A 100 5.56 15.68 -9.43
C PRO A 100 4.27 14.89 -9.20
N LEU A 101 4.40 13.57 -9.04
CA LEU A 101 3.27 12.67 -8.87
C LEU A 101 2.98 12.51 -7.37
N THR A 102 1.88 13.11 -6.93
CA THR A 102 1.38 12.92 -5.57
C THR A 102 0.25 11.88 -5.61
N LEU A 103 0.47 10.70 -5.03
CA LEU A 103 -0.57 9.66 -4.98
C LEU A 103 -1.79 10.14 -4.16
N GLU A 104 -2.95 9.55 -4.45
CA GLU A 104 -4.16 9.79 -3.68
C GLU A 104 -4.04 9.30 -2.22
N ILE A 105 -5.05 9.54 -1.39
CA ILE A 105 -5.03 9.05 -0.02
C ILE A 105 -5.66 7.65 -0.01
N LEU A 106 -4.91 6.67 0.48
CA LEU A 106 -5.42 5.32 0.67
C LEU A 106 -6.62 5.35 1.61
N SER A 107 -7.77 4.84 1.13
CA SER A 107 -9.00 4.75 1.92
C SER A 107 -9.33 3.28 2.19
N ARG A 108 -9.79 2.98 3.41
CA ARG A 108 -10.45 1.70 3.74
C ARG A 108 -11.93 1.98 3.96
N PRO A 109 -12.86 1.26 3.29
CA PRO A 109 -14.26 1.33 3.65
C PRO A 109 -14.43 1.01 5.13
N MET A 110 -15.16 1.86 5.87
CA MET A 110 -15.51 1.55 7.26
C MET A 110 -16.28 0.23 7.26
N PRO A 111 -15.95 -0.74 8.15
CA PRO A 111 -16.80 -1.90 8.32
C PRO A 111 -18.19 -1.42 8.77
N VAL A 112 -19.18 -1.51 7.88
CA VAL A 112 -20.56 -1.29 8.25
C VAL A 112 -20.97 -2.44 9.17
N SER A 113 -21.37 -2.12 10.40
CA SER A 113 -21.92 -3.14 11.30
C SER A 113 -23.19 -3.72 10.66
N PRO A 114 -23.36 -5.05 10.58
CA PRO A 114 -24.61 -5.66 10.14
C PRO A 114 -25.73 -5.26 11.11
N GLY A 115 -26.51 -4.24 10.76
CA GLY A 115 -27.56 -3.67 11.61
C GLY A 115 -27.47 -2.16 11.85
N ALA A 116 -26.40 -1.48 11.43
CA ALA A 116 -26.33 -0.02 11.45
C ALA A 116 -27.20 0.58 10.32
N GLN A 117 -28.52 0.57 10.50
CA GLN A 117 -29.41 1.42 9.72
C GLN A 117 -29.14 2.87 10.13
N TRP A 118 -28.42 3.60 9.27
CA TRP A 118 -28.36 5.05 9.36
C TRP A 118 -29.80 5.58 9.35
N PRO A 119 -30.22 6.43 10.31
CA PRO A 119 -31.57 6.98 10.25
C PRO A 119 -31.67 7.76 8.95
N ALA A 120 -32.54 7.30 8.04
CA ALA A 120 -32.92 8.04 6.85
C ALA A 120 -33.22 9.47 7.32
N THR A 121 -32.43 10.43 6.84
CA THR A 121 -32.59 11.84 7.15
C THR A 121 -34.05 12.20 6.89
N ARG A 122 -34.82 12.36 7.97
CA ARG A 122 -36.16 12.95 7.91
C ARG A 122 -35.99 14.33 7.30
N GLY A 123 -36.69 14.53 6.19
CA GLY A 123 -36.46 15.64 5.28
C GLY A 123 -36.75 17.01 5.86
N THR A 124 -36.50 18.00 5.01
CA THR A 124 -37.13 19.31 5.01
C THR A 124 -37.24 19.75 3.55
N PRO A 125 -38.35 20.35 3.10
CA PRO A 125 -38.24 21.57 2.33
C PRO A 125 -37.86 22.74 3.23
#